data_AF-A0A2P6P0V5-F1
#
_entry.id   AF-A0A2P6P0V5-F1
#
_cell.length_a   1.000
_cell.length_b   1.000
_cell.length_c   1.000
_cell.angle_alpha   90.00
_cell.angle_beta   90.00
_cell.angle_gamma   90.00
#
_symmetry.space_group_name_H-M   'P 1'
#
loop_
_entity.id
_entity.type
_entity.pdbx_description
1 polymer ?
#
loop_
_entity_poly.entity_id
_entity_poly.type
_entity_poly.pdbx_seq_one_letter_code
_entity_poly.pdbx_strand_id
1 'polypeptide(L)'
;MRTFFVIALTITLVSGWNLHVVNNVAPCSGRDYATIKLFTSDNAQHLVNRGQSFIVDGTKVGFLGLGIQENGMYCRSNGWENGCINPDNAGMQLVVNQGNCASVTLNNPFYCGAHPPNARGIIDIAMSGSWPNCIATLTRKGNAPGCSSHC
;
A
#
# COMPACT_ATOMS: atom_id res chain seq x y z
N MET A 1 36.07 -34.14 -34.00
CA MET A 1 35.07 -33.07 -34.10
C MET A 1 34.83 -32.53 -32.69
N ARG A 2 35.16 -31.27 -32.42
CA ARG A 2 35.01 -30.65 -31.09
C ARG A 2 33.70 -29.87 -31.05
N THR A 3 32.71 -30.40 -30.35
CA THR A 3 31.42 -29.74 -30.12
C THR A 3 31.60 -28.70 -29.03
N PHE A 4 31.63 -27.42 -29.40
CA PHE A 4 31.59 -26.32 -28.43
C PHE A 4 30.14 -26.13 -27.96
N PHE A 5 29.88 -26.48 -26.70
CA PHE A 5 28.65 -26.11 -26.02
C PHE A 5 28.74 -24.62 -25.64
N VAL A 6 28.04 -23.77 -26.40
CA VAL A 6 27.83 -22.37 -26.02
C VAL A 6 26.71 -22.34 -24.97
N ILE A 7 27.08 -22.27 -23.69
CA ILE A 7 26.14 -21.99 -22.62
C ILE A 7 25.78 -20.50 -22.73
N ALA A 8 24.65 -20.21 -23.36
CA ALA A 8 24.07 -18.87 -23.37
C ALA A 8 23.59 -18.55 -21.95
N LEU A 9 24.42 -17.83 -21.20
CA LEU A 9 24.07 -17.25 -19.92
C LEU A 9 23.09 -16.10 -20.19
N THR A 10 21.78 -16.38 -20.24
CA THR A 10 20.76 -15.34 -20.21
C THR A 10 20.75 -14.74 -18.81
N ILE A 11 21.58 -13.72 -18.60
CA ILE A 11 21.43 -12.81 -17.47
C ILE A 11 20.12 -12.06 -17.72
N THR A 12 19.01 -12.57 -17.17
CA THR A 12 17.83 -11.75 -17.00
C THR A 12 18.21 -10.65 -16.03
N LEU A 13 18.60 -9.50 -16.57
CA LEU A 13 18.63 -8.24 -15.84
C LEU A 13 17.20 -8.01 -15.36
N VAL A 14 16.89 -8.49 -14.14
CA VAL A 14 15.72 -8.05 -13.40
C VAL A 14 15.98 -6.58 -13.18
N SER A 15 15.48 -5.73 -14.08
CA SER A 15 15.64 -4.30 -13.94
C SER A 15 15.01 -3.90 -12.61
N GLY A 16 15.84 -3.51 -11.65
CA GLY A 16 15.39 -2.90 -10.42
C GLY A 16 14.52 -1.71 -10.80
N TRP A 17 13.33 -1.64 -10.22
CA TRP A 17 12.38 -0.56 -10.46
C TRP A 17 12.08 0.12 -9.13
N ASN A 18 11.65 1.37 -9.17
CA ASN A 18 11.32 2.16 -7.99
C ASN A 18 9.83 2.48 -8.01
N LEU A 19 9.19 2.37 -6.85
CA LEU A 19 7.85 2.87 -6.61
C LEU A 19 7.92 4.07 -5.67
N HIS A 20 7.60 5.25 -6.18
CA HIS A 20 7.43 6.43 -5.36
C HIS A 20 5.99 6.51 -4.84
N VAL A 21 5.82 6.29 -3.55
CA VAL A 21 4.50 6.35 -2.90
C VAL A 21 4.31 7.74 -2.32
N VAL A 22 3.35 8.49 -2.85
CA VAL A 22 2.98 9.83 -2.39
C VAL A 22 1.71 9.74 -1.55
N ASN A 23 1.78 10.18 -0.29
CA ASN A 23 0.65 10.11 0.62
C ASN A 23 -0.12 11.43 0.70
N ASN A 24 -1.29 11.49 0.07
CA ASN A 24 -2.24 12.60 0.20
C ASN A 24 -3.46 12.25 1.07
N VAL A 25 -3.44 11.10 1.75
CA VAL A 25 -4.49 10.68 2.69
C VAL A 25 -4.42 11.60 3.91
N ALA A 26 -5.42 12.47 4.08
CA ALA A 26 -5.51 13.35 5.25
C ALA A 26 -5.69 12.54 6.55
N PRO A 27 -5.43 13.07 7.75
CA PRO A 27 -5.93 12.41 8.96
C PRO A 27 -7.45 12.61 9.09
N CYS A 28 -8.09 11.85 9.97
CA CYS A 28 -9.48 12.16 10.37
C CYS A 28 -9.54 13.47 11.15
N SER A 29 -10.69 14.16 11.09
CA SER A 29 -10.87 15.49 11.69
C SER A 29 -10.49 15.50 13.18
N GLY A 30 -9.73 16.51 13.60
CA GLY A 30 -9.27 16.67 14.99
C GLY A 30 -8.16 15.72 15.42
N ARG A 31 -7.53 14.98 14.49
CA ARG A 31 -6.44 14.05 14.78
C ARG A 31 -5.21 14.38 13.94
N ASP A 32 -4.04 14.04 14.47
CA ASP A 32 -2.76 14.11 13.76
C ASP A 32 -1.99 12.80 13.97
N TYR A 33 -1.79 12.04 12.88
CA TYR A 33 -1.12 10.75 12.90
C TYR A 33 -0.57 10.45 11.50
N ALA A 34 0.44 9.57 11.44
CA ALA A 34 0.91 9.04 10.17
C ALA A 34 -0.20 8.20 9.53
N THR A 35 -0.81 8.72 8.47
CA THR A 35 -2.04 8.16 7.91
C THR A 35 -1.83 6.87 7.14
N ILE A 36 -0.61 6.64 6.66
CA ILE A 36 -0.24 5.43 5.92
C ILE A 36 0.92 4.73 6.62
N LYS A 37 0.79 3.41 6.74
CA LYS A 37 1.86 2.49 7.05
C LYS A 37 2.11 1.61 5.82
N LEU A 38 3.34 1.61 5.33
CA LEU A 38 3.78 0.77 4.22
C LEU A 38 4.53 -0.45 4.75
N PHE A 39 4.28 -1.61 4.15
CA PHE A 39 4.95 -2.87 4.46
C PHE A 39 5.66 -3.40 3.22
N THR A 40 6.99 -3.34 3.21
CA THR A 40 7.81 -3.90 2.13
C THR A 40 8.16 -5.36 2.40
N SER A 41 8.03 -5.82 3.65
CA SER A 41 8.10 -7.22 4.08
C SER A 41 7.42 -7.34 5.46
N ASP A 42 7.27 -8.56 5.96
CA ASP A 42 6.64 -8.85 7.26
C ASP A 42 7.30 -8.10 8.44
N ASN A 43 8.59 -7.75 8.30
CA ASN A 43 9.37 -7.09 9.35
C ASN A 43 9.77 -5.64 9.02
N ALA A 44 9.35 -5.10 7.86
CA ALA A 44 9.75 -3.77 7.41
C ALA A 44 8.52 -2.87 7.24
N GLN A 45 8.29 -2.00 8.23
CA GLN A 45 7.21 -1.00 8.22
C GLN A 45 7.76 0.43 8.10
N HIS A 46 7.05 1.27 7.34
CA HIS A 46 7.34 2.70 7.22
C HIS A 46 6.08 3.52 7.44
N LEU A 47 6.14 4.48 8.36
CA LEU A 47 5.07 5.44 8.59
C LEU A 47 5.24 6.64 7.66
N VAL A 48 4.17 7.02 6.97
CA VAL A 48 4.16 8.14 6.01
C VAL A 48 3.04 9.09 6.41
N ASN A 49 3.39 10.34 6.76
CA ASN A 49 2.40 11.37 7.06
C ASN A 49 1.79 11.95 5.77
N ARG A 50 0.67 12.66 5.91
CA ARG A 50 0.07 13.42 4.79
C ARG A 50 1.10 14.41 4.22
N GLY A 51 1.20 14.48 2.90
CA GLY A 51 2.14 15.32 2.16
C GLY A 51 3.55 14.75 2.06
N GLN A 52 3.84 13.64 2.74
CA GLN A 52 5.12 12.95 2.62
C GLN A 52 5.09 11.90 1.51
N SER A 53 6.28 11.47 1.13
CA SER A 53 6.45 10.39 0.17
C SER A 53 7.53 9.41 0.62
N PHE A 54 7.48 8.20 0.08
CA PHE A 54 8.44 7.14 0.36
C PHE A 54 8.81 6.42 -0.93
N ILE A 55 10.10 6.21 -1.16
CA ILE A 55 10.59 5.45 -2.31
C ILE A 55 10.78 4.00 -1.87
N VAL A 56 10.01 3.11 -2.48
CA VAL A 56 10.15 1.67 -2.33
C VAL A 56 11.03 1.15 -3.46
N ASP A 57 12.10 0.45 -3.09
CA ASP A 57 12.84 -0.40 -4.00
C ASP A 57 11.95 -1.57 -4.42
N GLY A 58 11.61 -1.63 -5.71
CA GLY A 58 10.73 -2.61 -6.31
C GLY A 58 11.25 -4.04 -6.22
N THR A 59 12.54 -4.25 -5.95
CA THR A 59 13.09 -5.58 -5.63
C THR A 59 12.63 -6.10 -4.27
N LYS A 60 12.18 -5.20 -3.38
CA LYS A 60 11.62 -5.54 -2.07
C LYS A 60 10.12 -5.83 -2.14
N VAL A 61 9.45 -5.43 -3.21
CA VAL A 61 8.03 -5.73 -3.42
C VAL A 61 7.93 -7.19 -3.91
N GLY A 62 7.71 -8.11 -2.97
CA GLY A 62 7.55 -9.53 -3.27
C GLY A 62 6.29 -9.84 -4.09
N PHE A 63 6.08 -11.12 -4.42
CA PHE A 63 4.90 -11.56 -5.19
C PHE A 63 3.56 -11.21 -4.52
N LEU A 64 3.57 -11.01 -3.21
CA LEU A 64 2.41 -10.59 -2.41
C LEU A 64 2.08 -9.10 -2.58
N GLY A 65 2.96 -8.31 -3.21
CA GLY A 65 2.79 -6.87 -3.40
C GLY A 65 3.24 -6.04 -2.20
N LEU A 66 3.12 -4.71 -2.34
CA LEU A 66 3.39 -3.74 -1.30
C LEU A 66 2.18 -3.68 -0.36
N GLY A 67 2.38 -3.99 0.92
CA GLY A 67 1.32 -3.81 1.91
C GLY A 67 1.09 -2.32 2.19
N ILE A 68 -0.16 -1.89 2.10
CA ILE A 68 -0.58 -0.53 2.44
C ILE A 68 -1.65 -0.64 3.52
N GLN A 69 -1.41 0.07 4.61
CA GLN A 69 -2.32 0.13 5.72
C GLN A 69 -2.68 1.59 6.01
N GLU A 70 -3.97 1.90 6.00
CA GLU A 70 -4.48 3.18 6.48
C GLU A 70 -4.60 3.12 8.00
N ASN A 71 -3.93 4.03 8.70
CA ASN A 71 -3.73 4.00 10.14
C ASN A 71 -4.78 4.83 10.92
N GLY A 72 -5.94 5.06 10.33
CA GLY A 72 -7.04 5.80 10.91
C GLY A 72 -7.84 4.97 11.90
N MET A 73 -8.49 5.67 12.83
CA MET A 73 -9.39 5.08 13.81
C MET A 73 -10.82 5.23 13.28
N TYR A 74 -11.45 4.11 12.94
CA TYR A 74 -12.78 4.08 12.33
C TYR A 74 -13.85 3.65 13.32
N CYS A 75 -14.98 4.35 13.33
CA CYS A 75 -16.17 3.91 14.06
C CYS A 75 -16.72 2.62 13.42
N ARG A 76 -16.83 1.51 14.16
CA ARG A 76 -17.53 0.31 13.67
C ARG A 76 -19.03 0.59 13.57
N SER A 77 -19.62 0.21 12.43
CA SER A 77 -20.98 0.57 12.00
C SER A 77 -22.15 -0.02 12.80
N ASN A 78 -21.92 -0.68 13.95
CA ASN A 78 -22.98 -1.46 14.63
C ASN A 78 -23.35 -0.95 16.05
N GLY A 79 -22.85 0.22 16.47
CA GLY A 79 -23.57 1.15 17.35
C GLY A 79 -23.88 0.80 18.81
N TRP A 80 -23.47 -0.33 19.40
CA TRP A 80 -23.94 -0.72 20.76
C TRP A 80 -22.91 -1.38 21.68
N GLU A 81 -21.60 -1.12 21.50
CA GLU A 81 -20.56 -1.73 22.35
C GLU A 81 -19.91 -0.70 23.27
N ASN A 82 -20.25 -0.73 24.56
CA ASN A 82 -19.54 0.00 25.61
C ASN A 82 -18.11 -0.57 25.73
N GLY A 83 -17.14 0.16 25.18
CA GLY A 83 -15.71 -0.14 25.37
C GLY A 83 -14.93 -0.68 24.17
N CYS A 84 -15.41 -0.58 22.94
CA CYS A 84 -14.69 -1.12 21.77
C CYS A 84 -14.22 -0.05 20.79
N ILE A 85 -13.09 0.62 21.12
CA ILE A 85 -12.21 1.22 20.11
C ILE A 85 -11.43 0.06 19.52
N ASN A 86 -11.83 -0.45 18.36
CA ASN A 86 -10.90 -1.25 17.58
C ASN A 86 -10.13 -0.31 16.64
N PRO A 87 -8.84 -0.01 16.91
CA PRO A 87 -7.99 0.82 16.06
C PRO A 87 -7.58 0.10 14.76
N ASP A 88 -8.46 -0.73 14.20
CA ASP A 88 -8.12 -1.65 13.13
C ASP A 88 -7.82 -0.88 11.84
N ASN A 89 -6.54 -0.70 11.64
CA ASN A 89 -5.95 -0.10 10.48
C ASN A 89 -6.40 -0.86 9.22
N ALA A 90 -6.96 -0.15 8.25
CA ALA A 90 -7.49 -0.77 7.05
C ALA A 90 -6.34 -1.23 6.13
N GLY A 91 -6.30 -2.51 5.77
CA GLY A 91 -5.21 -3.08 4.98
C GLY A 91 -5.58 -3.35 3.52
N MET A 92 -4.60 -3.26 2.61
CA MET A 92 -4.65 -3.78 1.23
C MET A 92 -3.23 -4.09 0.73
N GLN A 93 -3.12 -4.81 -0.40
CA GLN A 93 -1.84 -4.95 -1.11
C GLN A 93 -1.93 -4.33 -2.49
N LEU A 94 -0.89 -3.58 -2.87
CA LEU A 94 -0.68 -3.03 -4.20
C LEU A 94 0.36 -3.87 -4.93
N VAL A 95 -0.04 -4.51 -6.03
CA VAL A 95 0.86 -5.20 -6.96
C VAL A 95 1.05 -4.33 -8.18
N VAL A 96 2.31 -4.00 -8.51
CA VAL A 96 2.66 -3.24 -9.72
C VAL A 96 3.21 -4.22 -10.75
N ASN A 97 2.61 -4.26 -11.94
CA ASN A 97 3.09 -5.13 -13.01
C ASN A 97 4.36 -4.57 -13.64
N GLN A 98 5.35 -5.44 -13.83
CA GLN A 98 6.63 -5.02 -14.38
C GLN A 98 6.47 -4.49 -15.81
N GLY A 99 7.18 -3.41 -16.12
CA GLY A 99 7.16 -2.76 -17.44
C GLY A 99 6.00 -1.80 -17.66
N ASN A 100 5.03 -1.67 -16.74
CA ASN A 100 3.89 -0.78 -16.92
C ASN A 100 3.36 -0.22 -15.58
N CYS A 101 3.62 1.06 -15.32
CA CYS A 101 3.17 1.73 -14.09
C CYS A 101 1.64 1.81 -13.94
N ALA A 102 0.88 1.83 -15.04
CA ALA A 102 -0.58 1.91 -14.99
C ALA A 102 -1.25 0.53 -14.77
N SER A 103 -0.51 -0.56 -14.96
CA SER A 103 -1.02 -1.90 -14.78
C SER A 103 -0.79 -2.35 -13.34
N VAL A 104 -1.81 -2.22 -12.51
CA VAL A 104 -1.76 -2.57 -11.09
C VAL A 104 -2.91 -3.46 -10.66
N THR A 105 -2.71 -4.23 -9.60
CA THR A 105 -3.75 -5.03 -8.94
C THR A 105 -3.83 -4.65 -7.47
N LEU A 106 -5.05 -4.48 -6.95
CA LEU A 106 -5.32 -4.23 -5.54
C LEU A 106 -5.95 -5.47 -4.90
N ASN A 107 -5.21 -6.16 -4.04
CA ASN A 107 -5.69 -7.36 -3.37
C ASN A 107 -6.41 -7.03 -2.06
N ASN A 108 -7.06 -8.07 -1.49
CA ASN A 108 -7.70 -8.04 -0.18
C ASN A 108 -6.71 -7.71 0.96
N PRO A 109 -7.20 -7.43 2.18
CA PRO A 109 -6.35 -7.06 3.31
C PRO A 109 -5.34 -8.17 3.62
N PHE A 110 -4.12 -7.77 4.02
CA PHE A 110 -3.03 -8.69 4.37
C PHE A 110 -2.81 -8.83 5.89
N TYR A 111 -3.36 -7.94 6.72
CA TYR A 111 -3.08 -7.91 8.16
C TYR A 111 -4.11 -8.66 9.00
N CYS A 112 -3.64 -9.35 10.05
CA CYS A 112 -4.45 -10.12 10.99
C CYS A 112 -5.13 -9.23 12.04
N GLY A 113 -6.41 -8.98 11.85
CA GLY A 113 -7.39 -8.74 12.92
C GLY A 113 -8.57 -9.68 12.70
N ALA A 114 -9.48 -9.84 13.66
CA ALA A 114 -10.63 -10.71 13.45
C ALA A 114 -11.46 -10.30 12.22
N HIS A 115 -11.54 -8.99 11.92
CA HIS A 115 -12.23 -8.42 10.75
C HIS A 115 -11.68 -7.02 10.39
N PRO A 116 -10.46 -6.89 9.87
CA PRO A 116 -9.92 -5.58 9.50
C PRO A 116 -10.64 -5.04 8.25
N PRO A 117 -10.99 -3.75 8.23
CA PRO A 117 -11.59 -3.14 7.06
C PRO A 117 -10.61 -3.15 5.88
N ASN A 118 -11.16 -3.17 4.67
CA ASN A 118 -10.36 -3.15 3.45
C ASN A 118 -10.01 -1.72 3.06
N ALA A 119 -8.71 -1.40 2.96
CA ALA A 119 -8.27 -0.05 2.58
C ALA A 119 -8.76 0.38 1.20
N ARG A 120 -9.12 -0.55 0.31
CA ARG A 120 -9.75 -0.22 -0.98
C ARG A 120 -11.09 0.50 -0.82
N GLY A 121 -11.75 0.41 0.33
CA GLY A 121 -12.96 1.19 0.64
C GLY A 121 -12.69 2.62 1.13
N ILE A 122 -11.43 2.97 1.40
CA ILE A 122 -11.03 4.20 2.08
C ILE A 122 -10.03 5.01 1.25
N ILE A 123 -9.13 4.33 0.54
CA ILE A 123 -8.04 4.92 -0.23
C ILE A 123 -8.29 4.71 -1.72
N ASP A 124 -8.11 5.77 -2.50
CA ASP A 124 -7.89 5.71 -3.94
C ASP A 124 -6.39 5.70 -4.23
N ILE A 125 -6.00 4.92 -5.24
CA ILE A 125 -4.63 4.90 -5.76
C ILE A 125 -4.65 5.37 -7.21
N ALA A 126 -3.97 6.48 -7.48
CA ALA A 126 -3.67 6.94 -8.83
C ALA A 126 -2.24 6.57 -9.19
N MET A 127 -2.07 5.88 -10.32
CA MET A 127 -0.76 5.51 -10.85
C MET A 127 -0.31 6.48 -11.94
N SER A 128 0.95 6.90 -11.90
CA SER A 128 1.57 7.75 -12.91
C SER A 128 3.08 7.47 -13.04
N GLY A 129 3.79 8.30 -13.80
CA GLY A 129 5.21 8.13 -14.08
C GLY A 129 5.50 7.20 -15.26
N SER A 130 6.76 6.77 -15.37
CA SER A 130 7.26 5.97 -16.49
C SER A 130 8.16 4.86 -15.95
N TRP A 131 7.99 3.63 -16.44
CA TRP A 131 8.86 2.52 -16.06
C TRP A 131 10.33 2.86 -16.32
N PRO A 132 11.27 2.59 -15.38
CA PRO A 132 11.13 1.83 -14.14
C PRO A 132 10.81 2.67 -12.89
N ASN A 133 10.42 3.94 -13.03
CA ASN A 133 10.14 4.87 -11.92
C ASN A 133 8.64 5.20 -11.88
N CYS A 134 7.87 4.33 -11.22
CA CYS A 134 6.43 4.48 -11.10
C CYS A 134 6.08 5.34 -9.88
N ILE A 135 4.95 6.06 -9.96
CA ILE A 135 4.44 6.88 -8.87
C ILE A 135 3.04 6.37 -8.49
N ALA A 136 2.85 6.03 -7.22
CA ALA A 136 1.55 5.72 -6.64
C ALA A 136 1.13 6.85 -5.71
N THR A 137 0.07 7.57 -6.07
CA THR A 137 -0.50 8.63 -5.23
C THR A 137 -1.70 8.10 -4.49
N LEU A 138 -1.66 8.15 -3.16
CA LEU A 138 -2.72 7.69 -2.27
C LEU A 138 -3.58 8.87 -1.84
N THR A 139 -4.90 8.82 -2.06
CA THR A 139 -5.85 9.85 -1.61
C THR A 139 -6.99 9.24 -0.82
N ARG A 140 -7.59 9.98 0.12
CA ARG A 140 -8.80 9.50 0.79
C ARG A 140 -10.01 9.59 -0.16
N LYS A 141 -10.82 8.53 -0.19
CA LYS A 141 -12.13 8.51 -0.82
C LYS A 141 -13.08 9.46 -0.10
N GLY A 142 -13.81 10.29 -0.84
CA GLY A 142 -14.73 11.28 -0.26
C GLY A 142 -15.85 10.69 0.60
N ASN A 143 -16.19 9.41 0.40
CA ASN A 143 -17.20 8.66 1.17
C ASN A 143 -16.59 7.59 2.10
N ALA A 144 -15.32 7.70 2.46
CA ALA A 144 -14.68 6.74 3.35
C ALA A 144 -15.44 6.67 4.70
N PRO A 145 -16.04 5.51 5.04
CA PRO A 145 -16.89 5.38 6.23
C PRO A 145 -16.06 5.53 7.51
N GLY A 146 -16.63 6.15 8.55
CA GLY A 146 -16.08 6.12 9.91
C GLY A 146 -14.95 7.10 10.22
N CYS A 147 -14.52 7.96 9.28
CA CYS A 147 -13.55 9.02 9.53
C CYS A 147 -14.22 10.28 10.11
N SER A 148 -14.79 10.13 11.29
CA SER A 148 -15.50 11.19 12.04
C SER A 148 -14.68 11.61 13.27
N SER A 149 -14.87 12.85 13.74
CA SER A 149 -14.32 13.30 15.03
C SER A 149 -14.97 12.59 16.22
N HIS A 150 -16.17 12.03 16.02
CA HIS A 150 -16.95 11.32 17.02
C HIS A 150 -17.56 10.03 16.47
N CYS A 151 -17.35 8.96 17.25
CA CYS A 151 -18.26 7.83 17.39
C CYS A 151 -18.97 8.06 18.73
#